data_AF-A0A8T2RKA8-F1
#
_entry.id   AF-A0A8T2RKA8-F1
#
_cell.length_a   1.000
_cell.length_b   1.000
_cell.length_c   1.000
_cell.angle_alpha   90.00
_cell.angle_beta   90.00
_cell.angle_gamma   90.00
#
_symmetry.space_group_name_H-M   'P 1'
#
loop_
_entity.id
_entity.type
_entity.pdbx_description
1 polymer ?
#
loop_
_entity_poly.entity_id
_entity_poly.type
_entity_poly.pdbx_seq_one_letter_code
_entity_poly.pdbx_strand_id
1 'polypeptide(L)'
;MHKYTHTETHTSRLSLSSLARVTMIAMRMLKVSTSTSMARRIQRGGWSLSVYIWDQSKDLLEEARKTTFIDGVRNGDLDPNFYARYMLQVGLYCREVSRIWNAVMTTNKEGIDDEIKQFAKQQLVNTQTDKRNIYEGWNVTGIKAGSEVTKYINSVETSFHEYGPNVLISTYACAKLWPQLTCELKQVLENDLRDRNPYKVWVDANETFGSTARAQAQLMDGHKGFDHEKAHLMFRNAMQNEIDLFNRGGKAP
;
A
#
# COMPACT_ATOMS: atom_id res chain seq x y z
N MET A 1 58.61 19.07 -13.39
CA MET A 1 57.33 19.59 -13.89
C MET A 1 56.39 18.41 -14.15
N HIS A 2 55.56 18.05 -13.17
CA HIS A 2 54.51 17.03 -13.33
C HIS A 2 53.17 17.75 -13.43
N LYS A 3 52.46 17.54 -14.54
CA LYS A 3 51.12 18.07 -14.76
C LYS A 3 50.11 17.14 -14.08
N TYR A 4 49.43 17.64 -13.06
CA TYR A 4 48.22 17.04 -12.50
C TYR A 4 47.06 17.26 -13.47
N THR A 5 46.50 16.19 -14.01
CA THR A 5 45.20 16.19 -14.70
C THR A 5 44.12 15.85 -13.68
N HIS A 6 43.25 16.82 -13.38
CA HIS A 6 42.02 16.61 -12.63
C HIS A 6 41.05 15.77 -13.47
N THR A 7 40.71 14.57 -12.99
CA THR A 7 39.55 13.81 -13.47
C THR A 7 38.33 14.24 -12.64
N GLU A 8 37.41 14.96 -13.28
CA GLU A 8 36.09 15.24 -12.72
C GLU A 8 35.26 13.95 -12.71
N THR A 9 34.93 13.47 -11.52
CA THR A 9 33.90 12.45 -11.32
C THR A 9 32.52 13.06 -11.55
N HIS A 10 31.90 12.72 -12.68
CA HIS A 10 30.48 12.99 -12.93
C HIS A 10 29.61 12.23 -11.91
N THR A 11 29.21 12.89 -10.82
CA THR A 11 28.06 12.48 -10.03
C THR A 11 26.80 12.78 -10.86
N SER A 12 26.15 11.75 -11.38
CA SER A 12 24.85 11.88 -12.04
C SER A 12 23.81 12.35 -11.04
N ARG A 13 23.50 13.65 -11.07
CA ARG A 13 22.31 14.19 -10.40
C ARG A 13 21.09 13.60 -11.10
N LEU A 14 20.36 12.72 -10.41
CA LEU A 14 18.99 12.39 -10.78
C LEU A 14 18.20 13.71 -10.81
N SER A 15 17.78 14.15 -11.99
CA SER A 15 17.03 15.39 -12.13
C SER A 15 15.63 15.21 -11.54
N LEU A 16 15.08 16.28 -10.96
CA LEU A 16 13.68 16.33 -10.47
C LEU A 16 12.66 15.88 -11.54
N SER A 17 13.01 15.99 -12.83
CA SER A 17 12.20 15.47 -13.95
C SER A 17 12.14 13.94 -14.03
N SER A 18 13.14 13.22 -13.50
CA SER A 18 13.13 11.76 -13.39
C SER A 18 12.22 11.28 -12.27
N LEU A 19 12.17 12.00 -11.13
CA LEU A 19 11.18 11.75 -10.08
C LEU A 19 9.74 12.02 -10.56
N ALA A 20 9.52 13.11 -11.32
CA ALA A 20 8.20 13.47 -11.83
C ALA A 20 7.65 12.49 -12.90
N ARG A 21 8.52 11.86 -13.70
CA ARG A 21 8.12 10.84 -14.69
C ARG A 21 7.81 9.48 -14.07
N VAL A 22 8.34 9.24 -12.88
CA VAL A 22 8.24 7.98 -12.16
C VAL A 22 6.88 7.77 -11.47
N THR A 23 6.07 8.82 -11.33
CA THR A 23 4.84 8.79 -10.53
C THR A 23 3.60 9.25 -11.31
N MET A 24 3.57 9.08 -12.64
CA MET A 24 2.35 9.33 -13.42
C MET A 24 1.43 8.10 -13.49
N ILE A 25 0.37 8.19 -12.67
CA ILE A 25 -1.04 7.88 -12.97
C ILE A 25 -1.41 6.43 -13.33
N ALA A 26 -2.22 5.82 -12.45
CA ALA A 26 -3.21 4.82 -12.82
C ALA A 26 -4.63 5.36 -12.54
N MET A 27 -5.12 6.26 -13.42
CA MET A 27 -6.56 6.52 -13.54
C MET A 27 -7.20 5.31 -14.23
N ARG A 28 -7.93 4.50 -13.48
CA ARG A 28 -9.07 3.72 -14.01
C ARG A 28 -10.21 3.69 -12.99
N MET A 29 -11.10 4.67 -13.09
CA MET A 29 -12.45 4.53 -12.56
C MET A 29 -13.23 3.59 -13.48
N LEU A 30 -13.44 2.35 -13.04
CA LEU A 30 -14.58 1.56 -13.51
C LEU A 30 -15.64 1.64 -12.43
N LYS A 31 -16.81 2.18 -12.80
CA LYS A 31 -18.03 2.07 -12.00
C LYS A 31 -18.33 0.58 -11.82
N VAL A 32 -17.98 0.03 -10.67
CA VAL A 32 -18.58 -1.23 -10.23
C VAL A 32 -20.06 -0.92 -10.06
N SER A 33 -20.89 -1.54 -10.90
CA SER A 33 -22.34 -1.46 -10.77
C SER A 33 -22.71 -2.00 -9.40
N THR A 34 -23.07 -1.12 -8.48
CA THR A 34 -23.55 -1.48 -7.15
C THR A 34 -24.92 -2.11 -7.33
N SER A 35 -24.96 -3.43 -7.45
CA SER A 35 -26.20 -4.19 -7.35
C SER A 35 -26.76 -4.04 -5.93
N THR A 36 -28.04 -3.69 -5.88
CA THR A 36 -28.80 -3.11 -4.77
C THR A 36 -29.13 -4.07 -3.62
N SER A 37 -28.24 -5.00 -3.26
CA SER A 37 -28.51 -6.00 -2.19
C SER A 37 -27.85 -5.70 -0.85
N MET A 38 -26.90 -4.75 -0.80
CA MET A 38 -26.04 -4.49 0.37
C MET A 38 -26.77 -3.86 1.59
N ALA A 39 -28.03 -3.46 1.43
CA ALA A 39 -28.85 -2.92 2.51
C ALA A 39 -29.53 -3.99 3.38
N ARG A 40 -29.31 -5.29 3.14
CA ARG A 40 -29.93 -6.37 3.93
C ARG A 40 -28.90 -7.30 4.55
N ARG A 41 -28.30 -6.88 5.68
CA ARG A 41 -28.13 -7.68 6.91
C ARG A 41 -27.29 -6.94 7.94
N ILE A 42 -27.96 -6.04 8.65
CA ILE A 42 -27.63 -5.71 10.04
C ILE A 42 -27.90 -7.00 10.84
N GLN A 43 -26.86 -7.76 11.18
CA GLN A 43 -26.96 -8.83 12.17
C GLN A 43 -26.52 -8.28 13.53
N ARG A 44 -27.53 -7.97 14.36
CA ARG A 44 -27.47 -7.81 15.84
C ARG A 44 -26.53 -6.72 16.37
N GLY A 45 -26.91 -5.45 16.19
CA GLY A 45 -26.45 -4.33 17.05
C GLY A 45 -24.94 -4.01 17.06
N GLY A 46 -24.11 -4.75 16.33
CA GLY A 46 -22.65 -4.63 16.26
C GLY A 46 -22.18 -4.23 14.87
N TRP A 47 -21.01 -3.61 14.80
CA TRP A 47 -20.41 -3.07 13.57
C TRP A 47 -20.11 -4.16 12.53
N SER A 48 -20.03 -3.78 11.25
CA SER A 48 -19.50 -4.67 10.21
C SER A 48 -18.02 -5.01 10.48
N LEU A 49 -17.52 -6.12 9.95
CA LEU A 49 -16.16 -6.59 10.23
C LEU A 49 -15.13 -5.51 9.88
N SER A 50 -15.25 -4.91 8.69
CA SER A 50 -14.34 -3.87 8.20
C SER A 50 -14.36 -2.62 9.09
N VAL A 51 -15.53 -2.22 9.60
CA VAL A 51 -15.67 -1.10 10.55
C VAL A 51 -15.04 -1.46 11.89
N TYR A 52 -15.31 -2.66 12.39
CA TYR A 52 -14.77 -3.16 13.64
C TYR A 52 -13.24 -3.18 13.65
N ILE A 53 -12.61 -3.88 12.72
CA ILE A 53 -11.14 -4.01 12.71
C ILE A 53 -10.45 -2.67 12.50
N TRP A 54 -11.04 -1.76 11.71
CA TRP A 54 -10.49 -0.43 11.49
C TRP A 54 -10.57 0.43 12.75
N ASP A 55 -11.74 0.48 13.39
CA ASP A 55 -11.94 1.30 14.58
C ASP A 55 -11.09 0.81 15.76
N GLN A 56 -10.98 -0.50 15.94
CA GLN A 56 -10.14 -1.12 16.98
C GLN A 56 -8.62 -1.03 16.70
N SER A 57 -8.22 -0.47 15.57
CA SER A 57 -6.80 -0.29 15.19
C SER A 57 -6.41 1.18 15.01
N LYS A 58 -7.19 2.11 15.54
CA LYS A 58 -6.92 3.55 15.45
C LYS A 58 -5.62 3.96 16.16
N ASP A 59 -5.21 3.26 17.20
CA ASP A 59 -3.92 3.45 17.85
C ASP A 59 -2.75 3.27 16.86
N LEU A 60 -2.83 2.28 15.98
CA LEU A 60 -1.82 2.03 14.94
C LEU A 60 -1.89 3.09 13.82
N LEU A 61 -3.06 3.66 13.54
CA LEU A 61 -3.15 4.82 12.65
C LEU A 61 -2.42 6.03 13.25
N GLU A 62 -2.57 6.30 14.54
CA GLU A 62 -1.82 7.37 15.22
C GLU A 62 -0.31 7.11 15.21
N GLU A 63 0.12 5.86 15.32
CA GLU A 63 1.53 5.49 15.20
C GLU A 63 2.04 5.70 13.77
N ALA A 64 1.29 5.26 12.76
CA ALA A 64 1.64 5.46 11.35
C ALA A 64 1.85 6.94 11.01
N ARG A 65 0.99 7.83 11.54
CA ARG A 65 1.10 9.29 11.36
C ARG A 65 2.39 9.91 11.89
N LYS A 66 3.03 9.27 12.87
CA LYS A 66 4.25 9.72 13.55
C LYS A 66 5.50 9.01 13.02
N THR A 67 5.36 8.16 12.01
CA THR A 67 6.53 7.53 11.39
C THR A 67 7.37 8.59 10.70
N THR A 68 8.68 8.39 10.72
CA THR A 68 9.63 9.37 10.14
C THR A 68 9.38 9.57 8.63
N PHE A 69 8.89 8.53 7.93
CA PHE A 69 8.50 8.66 6.52
C PHE A 69 7.32 9.61 6.34
N ILE A 70 6.23 9.44 7.09
CA ILE A 70 5.04 10.28 6.98
C ILE A 70 5.32 11.71 7.42
N ASP A 71 6.07 11.90 8.50
CA ASP A 71 6.50 13.23 8.95
C ASP A 71 7.42 13.90 7.92
N GLY A 72 8.36 13.17 7.33
CA GLY A 72 9.23 13.69 6.29
C GLY A 72 8.50 14.06 4.99
N VAL A 73 7.49 13.28 4.61
CA VAL A 73 6.59 13.61 3.49
C VAL A 73 5.80 14.88 3.82
N ARG A 74 5.27 15.00 5.04
CA ARG A 74 4.51 16.18 5.49
C ARG A 74 5.35 17.45 5.41
N ASN A 75 6.59 17.40 5.89
CA ASN A 75 7.48 18.55 5.96
C ASN A 75 8.21 18.83 4.64
N GLY A 76 8.26 17.86 3.72
CA GLY A 76 8.98 17.98 2.47
C GLY A 76 10.49 17.77 2.59
N ASP A 77 10.94 17.18 3.70
CA ASP A 77 12.35 17.00 4.07
C ASP A 77 12.77 15.55 4.24
N LEU A 78 11.90 14.58 3.88
CA LEU A 78 12.29 13.18 3.78
C LEU A 78 13.54 13.05 2.90
N ASP A 79 14.54 12.28 3.32
CA ASP A 79 15.73 12.06 2.51
C ASP A 79 15.36 11.21 1.26
N PRO A 80 15.65 11.71 0.05
CA PRO A 80 15.33 11.02 -1.21
C PRO A 80 15.88 9.60 -1.31
N ASN A 81 17.01 9.29 -0.66
CA ASN A 81 17.57 7.93 -0.63
C ASN A 81 16.73 6.97 0.21
N PHE A 82 16.12 7.46 1.29
CA PHE A 82 15.20 6.66 2.09
C PHE A 82 13.86 6.48 1.38
N TYR A 83 13.32 7.55 0.77
CA TYR A 83 12.17 7.45 -0.12
C TYR A 83 12.40 6.42 -1.24
N ALA A 84 13.56 6.49 -1.91
CA ALA A 84 13.91 5.57 -2.98
C ALA A 84 13.97 4.11 -2.51
N ARG A 85 14.63 3.86 -1.38
CA ARG A 85 14.71 2.52 -0.79
C ARG A 85 13.32 2.00 -0.40
N TYR A 86 12.48 2.83 0.20
CA TYR A 86 11.11 2.50 0.55
C TYR A 86 10.32 2.06 -0.70
N MET A 87 10.31 2.88 -1.75
CA MET A 87 9.56 2.57 -2.98
C MET A 87 10.03 1.27 -3.64
N LEU A 88 11.33 0.98 -3.62
CA LEU A 88 11.85 -0.30 -4.14
C LEU A 88 11.37 -1.51 -3.31
N GLN A 89 11.23 -1.37 -1.99
CA GLN A 89 10.62 -2.42 -1.16
C GLN A 89 9.11 -2.55 -1.43
N VAL A 90 8.38 -1.45 -1.63
CA VAL A 90 6.97 -1.49 -2.07
C VAL A 90 6.84 -2.24 -3.40
N GLY A 91 7.73 -2.00 -4.36
CA GLY A 91 7.75 -2.74 -5.62
C GLY A 91 7.94 -4.26 -5.41
N LEU A 92 8.73 -4.67 -4.41
CA LEU A 92 8.91 -6.09 -4.07
C LEU A 92 7.64 -6.66 -3.44
N TYR A 93 7.01 -5.92 -2.53
CA TYR A 93 5.72 -6.29 -1.95
C TYR A 93 4.68 -6.51 -3.06
N CYS A 94 4.50 -5.53 -3.96
CA CYS A 94 3.57 -5.64 -5.08
C CYS A 94 3.89 -6.85 -5.99
N ARG A 95 5.17 -7.16 -6.21
CA ARG A 95 5.59 -8.36 -6.99
C ARG A 95 5.12 -9.65 -6.34
N GLU A 96 5.38 -9.83 -5.05
CA GLU A 96 5.05 -11.08 -4.37
C GLU A 96 3.55 -11.19 -4.10
N VAL A 97 2.89 -10.11 -3.69
CA VAL A 97 1.44 -10.10 -3.48
C VAL A 97 0.68 -10.32 -4.80
N SER A 98 1.22 -9.91 -5.95
CA SER A 98 0.68 -10.31 -7.26
C SER A 98 0.62 -11.84 -7.41
N ARG A 99 1.64 -12.58 -6.98
CA ARG A 99 1.63 -14.05 -7.06
C ARG A 99 0.53 -14.64 -6.17
N ILE A 100 0.31 -14.07 -5.00
CA ILE A 100 -0.76 -14.49 -4.09
C ILE A 100 -2.13 -14.20 -4.71
N TRP A 101 -2.36 -13.01 -5.28
CA TRP A 101 -3.62 -12.72 -5.98
C TRP A 101 -3.88 -13.65 -7.17
N ASN A 102 -2.83 -14.00 -7.92
CA ASN A 102 -2.96 -15.02 -8.97
C ASN A 102 -3.38 -16.38 -8.39
N ALA A 103 -2.81 -16.80 -7.25
CA ALA A 103 -3.19 -18.03 -6.58
C ALA A 103 -4.65 -18.00 -6.08
N VAL A 104 -5.10 -16.87 -5.53
CA VAL A 104 -6.51 -16.66 -5.13
C VAL A 104 -7.44 -16.80 -6.34
N MET A 105 -7.09 -16.22 -7.47
CA MET A 105 -7.88 -16.29 -8.70
C MET A 105 -8.04 -17.73 -9.21
N THR A 106 -7.00 -18.57 -9.09
CA THR A 106 -6.98 -19.92 -9.69
C THR A 106 -7.30 -21.06 -8.73
N THR A 107 -7.44 -20.80 -7.43
CA THR A 107 -7.65 -21.85 -6.43
C THR A 107 -9.12 -22.31 -6.34
N ASN A 108 -9.31 -23.48 -5.74
CA ASN A 108 -10.61 -24.03 -5.32
C ASN A 108 -10.70 -24.18 -3.79
N LYS A 109 -9.87 -23.43 -3.04
CA LYS A 109 -9.92 -23.39 -1.56
C LYS A 109 -11.32 -22.96 -1.09
N GLU A 110 -11.76 -23.55 0.02
CA GLU A 110 -13.00 -23.18 0.68
C GLU A 110 -13.06 -21.67 0.98
N GLY A 111 -14.24 -21.08 0.82
CA GLY A 111 -14.49 -19.67 1.06
C GLY A 111 -14.06 -18.72 -0.05
N ILE A 112 -13.33 -19.18 -1.08
CA ILE A 112 -13.01 -18.37 -2.26
C ILE A 112 -14.09 -18.56 -3.33
N ASP A 113 -15.03 -17.61 -3.40
CA ASP A 113 -16.09 -17.56 -4.41
C ASP A 113 -15.71 -16.72 -5.64
N ASP A 114 -16.64 -16.61 -6.59
CA ASP A 114 -16.43 -15.87 -7.84
C ASP A 114 -16.24 -14.37 -7.63
N GLU A 115 -16.87 -13.78 -6.60
CA GLU A 115 -16.70 -12.36 -6.29
C GLU A 115 -15.28 -12.07 -5.78
N ILE A 116 -14.76 -12.93 -4.90
CA ILE A 116 -13.38 -12.85 -4.42
C ILE A 116 -12.39 -13.10 -5.58
N LYS A 117 -12.66 -14.06 -6.46
CA LYS A 117 -11.82 -14.30 -7.65
C LYS A 117 -11.82 -13.11 -8.60
N GLN A 118 -12.97 -12.46 -8.81
CA GLN A 118 -13.06 -11.27 -9.65
C GLN A 118 -12.28 -10.10 -9.04
N PHE A 119 -12.38 -9.90 -7.73
CA PHE A 119 -11.58 -8.90 -7.02
C PHE A 119 -10.09 -9.21 -7.11
N ALA A 120 -9.68 -10.47 -6.89
CA ALA A 120 -8.29 -10.92 -7.01
C ALA A 120 -7.71 -10.68 -8.41
N LYS A 121 -8.50 -10.92 -9.47
CA LYS A 121 -8.11 -10.61 -10.86
C LYS A 121 -7.80 -9.12 -11.03
N GLN A 122 -8.61 -8.23 -10.45
CA GLN A 122 -8.35 -6.80 -10.51
C GLN A 122 -7.11 -6.42 -9.69
N GLN A 123 -6.95 -6.96 -8.48
CA GLN A 123 -5.78 -6.69 -7.65
C GLN A 123 -4.49 -7.17 -8.30
N LEU A 124 -4.49 -8.33 -8.96
CA LEU A 124 -3.36 -8.83 -9.75
C LEU A 124 -2.90 -7.80 -10.80
N VAL A 125 -3.85 -7.21 -11.53
CA VAL A 125 -3.54 -6.19 -12.54
C VAL A 125 -2.96 -4.93 -11.88
N ASN A 126 -3.53 -4.49 -10.77
CA ASN A 126 -3.08 -3.31 -10.03
C ASN A 126 -1.65 -3.51 -9.52
N THR A 127 -1.39 -4.58 -8.77
CA THR A 127 -0.07 -4.85 -8.19
C THR A 127 1.01 -5.10 -9.24
N GLN A 128 0.66 -5.71 -10.38
CA GLN A 128 1.59 -5.83 -11.51
C GLN A 128 1.93 -4.47 -12.13
N THR A 129 0.94 -3.58 -12.22
CA THR A 129 1.12 -2.22 -12.73
C THR A 129 1.99 -1.40 -11.79
N ASP A 130 1.72 -1.43 -10.49
CA ASP A 130 2.53 -0.70 -9.50
C ASP A 130 3.98 -1.18 -9.49
N LYS A 131 4.19 -2.50 -9.48
CA LYS A 131 5.53 -3.10 -9.62
C LYS A 131 6.24 -2.60 -10.89
N ARG A 132 5.53 -2.59 -12.02
CA ARG A 132 6.07 -2.13 -13.31
C ARG A 132 6.51 -0.67 -13.22
N ASN A 133 5.63 0.19 -12.72
CA ASN A 133 5.90 1.62 -12.60
C ASN A 133 7.12 1.90 -11.71
N ILE A 134 7.30 1.11 -10.65
CA ILE A 134 8.46 1.23 -9.76
C ILE A 134 9.74 0.72 -10.45
N TYR A 135 9.77 -0.51 -10.97
CA TYR A 135 11.03 -1.07 -11.49
C TYR A 135 11.42 -0.60 -12.88
N GLU A 136 10.46 -0.57 -13.82
CA GLU A 136 10.72 -0.11 -15.18
C GLU A 136 10.86 1.42 -15.20
N GLY A 137 10.03 2.14 -14.45
CA GLY A 137 10.13 3.60 -14.37
C GLY A 137 11.47 4.09 -13.81
N TRP A 138 12.11 3.30 -12.95
CA TRP A 138 13.37 3.65 -12.30
C TRP A 138 14.58 2.96 -12.95
N ASN A 139 14.33 2.06 -13.91
CA ASN A 139 15.34 1.21 -14.55
C ASN A 139 16.21 0.44 -13.54
N VAL A 140 15.57 -0.19 -12.55
CA VAL A 140 16.25 -0.89 -11.45
C VAL A 140 16.02 -2.40 -11.51
N THR A 141 17.09 -3.18 -11.31
CA THR A 141 17.05 -4.64 -11.23
C THR A 141 17.80 -5.14 -9.98
N GLY A 142 17.61 -6.41 -9.60
CA GLY A 142 18.41 -7.04 -8.54
C GLY A 142 18.10 -6.56 -7.11
N ILE A 143 16.92 -5.97 -6.86
CA ILE A 143 16.54 -5.52 -5.51
C ILE A 143 16.38 -6.70 -4.56
N LYS A 144 17.09 -6.63 -3.43
CA LYS A 144 16.94 -7.57 -2.33
C LYS A 144 15.84 -7.09 -1.38
N ALA A 145 14.97 -8.02 -0.99
CA ALA A 145 14.02 -7.81 0.08
C ALA A 145 14.80 -7.67 1.40
N GLY A 146 14.44 -6.68 2.22
CA GLY A 146 14.85 -6.70 3.61
C GLY A 146 13.76 -7.23 4.54
N SER A 147 14.08 -7.27 5.82
CA SER A 147 13.32 -7.98 6.86
C SER A 147 11.84 -7.63 6.90
N GLU A 148 11.50 -6.35 6.83
CA GLU A 148 10.15 -5.82 7.05
C GLU A 148 9.23 -6.21 5.89
N VAL A 149 9.69 -6.03 4.64
CA VAL A 149 8.89 -6.44 3.49
C VAL A 149 8.76 -7.96 3.41
N THR A 150 9.82 -8.71 3.73
CA THR A 150 9.77 -10.17 3.80
C THR A 150 8.79 -10.65 4.87
N LYS A 151 8.82 -10.06 6.07
CA LYS A 151 7.87 -10.34 7.15
C LYS A 151 6.44 -10.08 6.69
N TYR A 152 6.18 -8.96 6.02
CA TYR A 152 4.85 -8.63 5.53
C TYR A 152 4.36 -9.63 4.47
N ILE A 153 5.18 -9.92 3.45
CA ILE A 153 4.85 -10.91 2.42
C ILE A 153 4.51 -12.27 3.04
N ASN A 154 5.36 -12.74 3.97
CA ASN A 154 5.15 -14.00 4.68
C ASN A 154 3.84 -14.00 5.49
N SER A 155 3.47 -12.86 6.09
CA SER A 155 2.19 -12.73 6.79
C SER A 155 0.99 -12.86 5.84
N VAL A 156 1.05 -12.26 4.66
CA VAL A 156 -0.03 -12.36 3.66
C VAL A 156 -0.12 -13.79 3.13
N GLU A 157 1.01 -14.42 2.85
CA GLU A 157 1.08 -15.81 2.36
C GLU A 157 0.54 -16.80 3.41
N THR A 158 0.97 -16.66 4.67
CA THR A 158 0.48 -17.47 5.79
C THR A 158 -1.04 -17.37 5.92
N SER A 159 -1.56 -16.15 5.81
CA SER A 159 -3.00 -15.88 5.88
C SER A 159 -3.77 -16.59 4.78
N PHE A 160 -3.29 -16.52 3.52
CA PHE A 160 -3.89 -17.22 2.39
C PHE A 160 -3.85 -18.76 2.55
N HIS A 161 -2.76 -19.30 3.10
CA HIS A 161 -2.65 -20.74 3.32
C HIS A 161 -3.60 -21.24 4.40
N GLU A 162 -3.74 -20.50 5.50
CA GLU A 162 -4.61 -20.85 6.61
C GLU A 162 -6.09 -20.84 6.23
N TYR A 163 -6.56 -19.77 5.59
CA TYR A 163 -7.90 -19.67 5.03
C TYR A 163 -7.90 -18.70 3.86
N GLY A 164 -8.25 -19.15 2.65
CA GLY A 164 -8.08 -18.34 1.43
C GLY A 164 -8.56 -16.89 1.56
N PRO A 165 -9.80 -16.64 2.03
CA PRO A 165 -10.35 -15.30 2.21
C PRO A 165 -9.57 -14.37 3.15
N ASN A 166 -8.73 -14.91 4.05
CA ASN A 166 -7.91 -14.10 4.97
C ASN A 166 -6.90 -13.18 4.26
N VAL A 167 -6.62 -13.42 2.97
CA VAL A 167 -5.88 -12.48 2.13
C VAL A 167 -6.58 -11.12 2.02
N LEU A 168 -7.93 -11.09 2.06
CA LEU A 168 -8.69 -9.85 2.09
C LEU A 168 -8.40 -9.07 3.36
N ILE A 169 -8.27 -9.71 4.53
CA ILE A 169 -7.93 -9.01 5.77
C ILE A 169 -6.49 -8.48 5.73
N SER A 170 -5.56 -9.34 5.33
CA SER A 170 -4.11 -9.06 5.43
C SER A 170 -3.62 -8.02 4.45
N THR A 171 -4.35 -7.81 3.35
CA THR A 171 -4.05 -6.76 2.36
C THR A 171 -4.95 -5.54 2.53
N TYR A 172 -5.91 -5.56 3.47
CA TYR A 172 -6.81 -4.42 3.66
C TYR A 172 -6.10 -3.20 4.25
N ALA A 173 -5.05 -3.43 5.05
CA ALA A 173 -4.28 -2.37 5.69
C ALA A 173 -3.70 -1.41 4.65
N CYS A 174 -3.02 -1.88 3.59
CA CYS A 174 -2.48 -0.98 2.56
C CYS A 174 -3.58 -0.18 1.86
N ALA A 175 -4.66 -0.86 1.44
CA ALA A 175 -5.76 -0.23 0.71
C ALA A 175 -6.47 0.85 1.54
N LYS A 176 -6.57 0.66 2.85
CA LYS A 176 -7.29 1.55 3.77
C LYS A 176 -6.41 2.65 4.37
N LEU A 177 -5.20 2.30 4.81
CA LEU A 177 -4.29 3.20 5.52
C LEU A 177 -3.73 4.29 4.60
N TRP A 178 -3.31 3.92 3.39
CA TRP A 178 -2.63 4.85 2.48
C TRP A 178 -3.54 6.03 2.09
N PRO A 179 -4.79 5.82 1.59
CA PRO A 179 -5.73 6.91 1.36
C PRO A 179 -6.04 7.75 2.59
N GLN A 180 -6.11 7.13 3.77
CA GLN A 180 -6.39 7.87 4.99
C GLN A 180 -5.26 8.87 5.27
N LEU A 181 -4.02 8.41 5.25
CA LEU A 181 -2.85 9.25 5.48
C LEU A 181 -2.69 10.31 4.38
N THR A 182 -2.89 9.96 3.11
CA THR A 182 -2.68 10.89 2.00
C THR A 182 -3.77 11.95 1.92
N CYS A 183 -5.03 11.63 2.23
CA CYS A 183 -6.09 12.62 2.39
C CYS A 183 -5.74 13.66 3.47
N GLU A 184 -5.22 13.23 4.62
CA GLU A 184 -4.81 14.12 5.70
C GLU A 184 -3.60 14.97 5.30
N LEU A 185 -2.58 14.36 4.68
CA LEU A 185 -1.41 15.07 4.19
C LEU A 185 -1.78 16.09 3.12
N LYS A 186 -2.69 15.76 2.21
CA LYS A 186 -3.14 16.68 1.16
C LYS A 186 -3.72 17.97 1.74
N GLN A 187 -4.55 17.87 2.78
CA GLN A 187 -5.07 19.05 3.48
C GLN A 187 -3.96 19.93 4.07
N VAL A 188 -2.88 19.33 4.57
CA VAL A 188 -1.72 20.08 5.07
C VAL A 188 -0.95 20.73 3.91
N LEU A 189 -0.72 19.99 2.83
CA LEU A 189 0.12 20.43 1.71
C LEU A 189 -0.56 21.43 0.77
N GLU A 190 -1.88 21.36 0.58
CA GLU A 190 -2.64 22.36 -0.19
C GLU A 190 -2.64 23.73 0.47
N ASN A 191 -2.45 23.78 1.79
CA ASN A 191 -2.30 25.02 2.54
C ASN A 191 -0.84 25.52 2.55
N ASP A 192 0.13 24.77 2.01
CA ASP A 192 1.50 25.28 1.81
C ASP A 192 1.55 26.12 0.53
N LEU A 193 1.41 27.44 0.70
CA LEU A 193 1.43 28.45 -0.36
C LEU A 193 2.71 28.48 -1.20
N ARG A 194 3.74 27.73 -0.82
CA ARG A 194 5.04 27.72 -1.50
C ARG A 194 5.09 26.68 -2.61
N ASP A 195 4.22 25.66 -2.60
CA ASP A 195 4.19 24.54 -3.57
C ASP A 195 5.57 23.91 -3.82
N ARG A 196 6.40 23.81 -2.77
CA ARG A 196 7.79 23.32 -2.86
C ARG A 196 7.97 21.88 -2.39
N ASN A 197 6.92 21.23 -1.89
CA ASN A 197 7.07 19.89 -1.32
C ASN A 197 7.26 18.85 -2.43
N PRO A 198 8.44 18.21 -2.56
CA PRO A 198 8.72 17.28 -3.65
C PRO A 198 7.92 15.97 -3.54
N TYR A 199 7.29 15.71 -2.38
CA TYR A 199 6.53 14.49 -2.12
C TYR A 199 5.03 14.66 -2.35
N LYS A 200 4.55 15.83 -2.81
CA LYS A 200 3.14 16.04 -3.19
C LYS A 200 2.67 15.01 -4.22
N VAL A 201 3.53 14.63 -5.15
CA VAL A 201 3.24 13.62 -6.17
C VAL A 201 2.93 12.24 -5.58
N TRP A 202 3.59 11.88 -4.47
CA TRP A 202 3.30 10.63 -3.76
C TRP A 202 1.95 10.72 -3.05
N VAL A 203 1.62 11.87 -2.47
CA VAL A 203 0.31 12.11 -1.82
C VAL A 203 -0.84 12.00 -2.84
N ASP A 204 -0.72 12.69 -3.98
CA ASP A 204 -1.74 12.69 -5.03
C ASP A 204 -1.95 11.30 -5.65
N ALA A 205 -0.87 10.53 -5.84
CA ALA A 205 -0.95 9.19 -6.40
C ALA A 205 -1.73 8.21 -5.50
N ASN A 206 -1.63 8.38 -4.18
CA ASN A 206 -2.13 7.41 -3.21
C ASN A 206 -3.50 7.75 -2.61
N GLU A 207 -4.03 8.95 -2.83
CA GLU A 207 -5.41 9.35 -2.44
C GLU A 207 -6.48 8.45 -3.11
N THR A 208 -6.20 7.98 -4.33
CA THR A 208 -7.21 7.35 -5.19
C THR A 208 -7.55 5.89 -4.85
N PHE A 209 -6.81 5.25 -3.93
CA PHE A 209 -7.04 3.85 -3.53
C PHE A 209 -8.33 3.63 -2.71
N GLY A 210 -9.04 4.70 -2.35
CA GLY A 210 -10.27 4.60 -1.55
C GLY A 210 -11.38 3.75 -2.18
N SER A 211 -11.41 3.59 -3.50
CA SER A 211 -12.36 2.69 -4.18
C SER A 211 -12.03 1.20 -3.95
N THR A 212 -10.74 0.84 -3.96
CA THR A 212 -10.26 -0.51 -3.64
C THR A 212 -10.59 -0.89 -2.20
N ALA A 213 -10.33 0.01 -1.25
CA ALA A 213 -10.69 -0.21 0.15
C ALA A 213 -12.18 -0.47 0.33
N ARG A 214 -13.05 0.28 -0.35
CA ARG A 214 -14.50 0.06 -0.27
C ARG A 214 -14.89 -1.30 -0.83
N ALA A 215 -14.41 -1.68 -2.02
CA ALA A 215 -14.74 -2.98 -2.61
C ALA A 215 -14.26 -4.14 -1.73
N GLN A 216 -13.07 -4.03 -1.15
CA GLN A 216 -12.52 -5.04 -0.25
C GLN A 216 -13.32 -5.15 1.05
N ALA A 217 -13.73 -4.02 1.64
CA ALA A 217 -14.58 -3.99 2.82
C ALA A 217 -15.94 -4.66 2.57
N GLN A 218 -16.54 -4.44 1.38
CA GLN A 218 -17.80 -5.08 1.02
C GLN A 218 -17.70 -6.60 0.96
N LEU A 219 -16.62 -7.12 0.36
CA LEU A 219 -16.36 -8.56 0.34
C LEU A 219 -16.13 -9.12 1.74
N MET A 220 -15.37 -8.39 2.57
CA MET A 220 -15.11 -8.79 3.95
C MET A 220 -16.39 -8.85 4.80
N ASP A 221 -17.24 -7.83 4.66
CA ASP A 221 -18.48 -7.71 5.44
C ASP A 221 -19.58 -8.66 4.94
N GLY A 222 -19.55 -9.03 3.65
CA GLY A 222 -20.46 -10.01 3.05
C GLY A 222 -20.07 -11.46 3.33
N HIS A 223 -18.80 -11.71 3.63
CA HIS A 223 -18.27 -13.06 3.84
C HIS A 223 -18.55 -13.58 5.25
N LYS A 224 -19.23 -14.73 5.35
CA LYS A 224 -19.65 -15.30 6.64
C LYS A 224 -18.59 -16.16 7.34
N GLY A 225 -17.48 -16.45 6.67
CA GLY A 225 -16.47 -17.40 7.16
C GLY A 225 -15.39 -16.81 8.06
N PHE A 226 -15.45 -15.50 8.36
CA PHE A 226 -14.42 -14.87 9.19
C PHE A 226 -14.67 -15.06 10.68
N ASP A 227 -13.60 -15.41 11.38
CA ASP A 227 -13.47 -15.20 12.83
C ASP A 227 -13.10 -13.73 13.07
N HIS A 228 -13.96 -12.99 13.78
CA HIS A 228 -13.79 -11.55 13.99
C HIS A 228 -12.58 -11.20 14.86
N GLU A 229 -12.28 -11.99 15.90
CA GLU A 229 -11.15 -11.74 16.78
C GLU A 229 -9.85 -12.00 16.05
N LYS A 230 -9.80 -13.12 15.30
CA LYS A 230 -8.67 -13.45 14.46
C LYS A 230 -8.46 -12.42 13.35
N ALA A 231 -9.52 -12.02 12.65
CA ALA A 231 -9.45 -10.99 11.61
C ALA A 231 -8.95 -9.65 12.17
N HIS A 232 -9.37 -9.28 13.38
CA HIS A 232 -8.84 -8.11 14.07
C HIS A 232 -7.34 -8.21 14.33
N LEU A 233 -6.85 -9.32 14.90
CA LEU A 233 -5.41 -9.53 15.13
C LEU A 233 -4.60 -9.53 13.83
N MET A 234 -5.13 -10.14 12.78
CA MET A 234 -4.53 -10.14 11.45
C MET A 234 -4.43 -8.74 10.85
N PHE A 235 -5.52 -7.97 10.94
CA PHE A 235 -5.55 -6.60 10.46
C PHE A 235 -4.56 -5.71 11.23
N ARG A 236 -4.50 -5.83 12.56
CA ARG A 236 -3.50 -5.15 13.39
C ARG A 236 -2.08 -5.54 13.00
N ASN A 237 -1.80 -6.81 12.73
CA ASN A 237 -0.49 -7.24 12.26
C ASN A 237 -0.15 -6.65 10.88
N ALA A 238 -1.12 -6.57 9.97
CA ALA A 238 -0.94 -5.92 8.68
C ALA A 238 -0.65 -4.41 8.83
N MET A 239 -1.39 -3.70 9.70
CA MET A 239 -1.13 -2.31 10.06
C MET A 239 0.28 -2.12 10.65
N GLN A 240 0.72 -3.01 11.54
CA GLN A 240 2.09 -2.97 12.06
C GLN A 240 3.14 -3.17 10.96
N ASN A 241 2.90 -4.07 10.01
CA ASN A 241 3.84 -4.27 8.90
C ASN A 241 3.93 -3.03 8.00
N GLU A 242 2.84 -2.26 7.81
CA GLU A 242 2.88 -0.95 7.14
C GLU A 242 3.77 0.04 7.91
N ILE A 243 3.58 0.13 9.23
CA ILE A 243 4.37 1.01 10.12
C ILE A 243 5.85 0.64 10.08
N ASP A 244 6.18 -0.65 10.19
CA ASP A 244 7.54 -1.15 10.11
C ASP A 244 8.19 -0.76 8.77
N LEU A 245 7.43 -0.86 7.67
CA LEU A 245 7.89 -0.48 6.34
C LEU A 245 8.11 1.04 6.20
N PHE A 246 7.18 1.86 6.72
CA PHE A 246 7.34 3.31 6.79
C PHE A 246 8.56 3.71 7.60
N ASN A 247 8.77 3.12 8.78
CA ASN A 247 9.92 3.42 9.63
C ASN A 247 11.25 3.05 8.95
N ARG A 248 11.29 1.99 8.15
CA ARG A 248 12.47 1.71 7.32
C ARG A 248 12.71 2.75 6.23
N GLY A 249 11.63 3.30 5.69
CA GLY A 249 11.63 4.42 4.76
C GLY A 249 11.95 5.77 5.41
N GLY A 250 12.10 5.85 6.74
CA GLY A 250 12.31 7.10 7.45
C GLY A 250 13.50 7.03 8.39
N LYS A 251 14.63 7.63 8.00
CA LYS A 251 15.49 8.29 8.98
C LYS A 251 15.55 9.76 8.57
N ALA A 252 15.37 10.63 9.55
CA ALA A 252 15.67 12.04 9.38
C ALA A 252 17.18 12.19 9.10
N PRO A 253 17.59 13.21 8.31
CA PRO A 253 18.99 13.52 8.06
C PRO A 253 19.79 13.75 9.34
#